data_AF-A0A3R6G1G3-F1
#
_entry.id   AF-A0A3R6G1G3-F1
#
_cell.length_a   1.000
_cell.length_b   1.000
_cell.length_c   1.000
_cell.angle_alpha   90.00
_cell.angle_beta   90.00
_cell.angle_gamma   90.00
#
_symmetry.space_group_name_H-M   'P 1'
#
loop_
_entity.id
_entity.type
_entity.pdbx_description
1 polymer ?
#
loop_
_entity_poly.entity_id
_entity_poly.type
_entity_poly.pdbx_seq_one_letter_code
_entity_poly.pdbx_strand_id
1 'polypeptide(L)'
;MIRLKQKKKKKYKQLLCSVILLALTLFVFGFAADRIRLSNESEQTAILEKAVTRTITQCYALEGSYPPDIAYLTTHYGLTYDPDQYLIDYQYIGSNLRPDVTIIKRN
;
A
#
# COMPACT_ATOMS: atom_id res chain seq x y z
N MET A 1 46.67 -33.38 -23.39
CA MET A 1 45.99 -32.81 -22.20
C MET A 1 45.58 -31.32 -22.31
N ILE A 2 46.25 -30.49 -23.12
CA ILE A 2 46.03 -29.01 -23.15
C ILE A 2 44.65 -28.59 -23.70
N ARG A 3 44.10 -29.32 -24.71
CA ARG A 3 42.80 -29.00 -25.33
C ARG A 3 41.59 -29.18 -24.40
N LEU A 4 41.65 -30.12 -23.44
CA LEU A 4 40.58 -30.33 -22.44
C LEU A 4 40.52 -29.17 -21.43
N LYS A 5 41.68 -28.61 -21.07
CA LYS A 5 41.79 -27.49 -20.12
C LYS A 5 41.20 -26.20 -20.69
N GLN A 6 41.38 -25.94 -21.98
CA GLN A 6 40.79 -24.77 -22.66
C GLN A 6 39.26 -24.88 -22.84
N LYS A 7 38.73 -26.07 -23.17
CA LYS A 7 37.26 -26.30 -23.22
C LYS A 7 36.59 -26.06 -21.86
N LYS A 8 37.23 -26.48 -20.75
CA LYS A 8 36.71 -26.24 -19.40
C LYS A 8 36.71 -24.75 -19.01
N LYS A 9 37.76 -23.98 -19.35
CA LYS A 9 37.80 -22.52 -19.12
C LYS A 9 36.70 -21.78 -19.89
N LYS A 10 36.41 -22.20 -21.13
CA LYS A 10 35.34 -21.58 -21.95
C LYS A 10 33.95 -21.84 -21.36
N LYS A 11 33.67 -23.09 -20.92
CA LYS A 11 32.44 -23.44 -20.20
C LYS A 11 32.28 -22.69 -18.87
N TYR A 12 33.36 -22.50 -18.11
CA TYR A 12 33.31 -21.79 -16.83
C TYR A 12 33.01 -20.30 -17.00
N LYS A 13 33.59 -19.64 -18.02
CA LYS A 13 33.25 -18.25 -18.37
C LYS A 13 31.80 -18.10 -18.80
N GLN A 14 31.27 -19.07 -19.55
CA GLN A 14 29.89 -19.06 -20.03
C GLN A 14 28.88 -19.30 -18.88
N LEU A 15 29.20 -20.18 -17.94
CA LEU A 15 28.45 -20.35 -16.68
C LEU A 15 28.49 -19.10 -15.81
N LEU A 16 29.66 -18.48 -15.64
CA LEU A 16 29.81 -17.21 -14.91
C LEU A 16 28.96 -16.09 -15.50
N CYS A 17 28.96 -15.91 -16.82
CA CYS A 17 28.08 -14.93 -17.46
C CYS A 17 26.60 -15.22 -17.19
N SER A 18 26.17 -16.48 -17.27
CA SER A 18 24.77 -16.84 -17.00
C SER A 18 24.37 -16.58 -15.55
N VAL A 19 25.26 -16.83 -14.59
CA VAL A 19 25.00 -16.59 -13.16
C VAL A 19 24.93 -15.09 -12.86
N ILE A 20 25.83 -14.29 -13.45
CA ILE A 20 25.81 -12.83 -13.29
C ILE A 20 24.53 -12.25 -13.87
N LEU A 21 24.08 -12.73 -15.03
CA LEU A 21 22.85 -12.26 -15.67
C LEU A 21 21.62 -12.60 -14.83
N LEU A 22 21.57 -13.81 -14.25
CA LEU A 22 20.53 -14.20 -13.29
C LEU A 22 20.55 -13.35 -12.01
N ALA A 23 21.73 -13.08 -11.45
CA ALA A 23 21.85 -12.23 -10.27
C ALA A 23 21.39 -10.80 -10.56
N LEU A 24 21.70 -10.27 -11.75
CA LEU A 24 21.26 -8.95 -12.18
C LEU A 24 19.73 -8.88 -12.34
N THR A 25 19.11 -9.90 -12.94
CA THR A 25 17.65 -9.92 -13.08
C THR A 25 16.95 -10.02 -11.72
N LEU A 26 17.46 -10.84 -10.80
CA LEU A 26 16.94 -10.91 -9.42
C LEU A 26 17.11 -9.59 -8.67
N PHE A 27 18.24 -8.91 -8.86
CA PHE A 27 18.47 -7.60 -8.24
C PHE A 27 17.49 -6.54 -8.75
N VAL A 28 17.28 -6.46 -10.06
CA VAL A 28 16.30 -5.54 -10.67
C VAL A 28 14.89 -5.87 -10.19
N PHE A 29 14.54 -7.16 -10.10
CA PHE A 29 13.22 -7.58 -9.63
C PHE A 29 12.99 -7.27 -8.15
N GLY A 30 14.02 -7.47 -7.31
CA GLY A 30 13.97 -7.10 -5.88
C GLY A 30 13.78 -5.60 -5.71
N PHE A 31 14.55 -4.78 -6.43
CA PHE A 31 14.42 -3.33 -6.36
C PHE A 31 13.07 -2.84 -6.87
N ALA A 32 12.51 -3.47 -7.92
CA ALA A 32 11.16 -3.19 -8.39
C ALA A 32 10.10 -3.57 -7.35
N ALA A 33 10.24 -4.72 -6.68
CA ALA A 33 9.33 -5.15 -5.63
C ALA A 33 9.31 -4.18 -4.43
N ASP A 34 10.48 -3.67 -4.00
CA ASP A 34 10.57 -2.68 -2.93
C ASP A 34 9.92 -1.35 -3.30
N ARG A 35 10.08 -0.90 -4.56
CA ARG A 35 9.40 0.31 -5.08
C ARG A 35 7.88 0.14 -5.10
N ILE A 36 7.39 -1.03 -5.47
CA ILE A 36 5.96 -1.36 -5.48
C ILE A 36 5.39 -1.42 -4.05
N ARG A 37 6.16 -1.93 -3.08
CA ARG A 37 5.79 -1.93 -1.67
C ARG A 37 5.64 -0.51 -1.11
N LEU A 38 6.59 0.36 -1.37
CA LEU A 38 6.54 1.76 -0.91
C LEU A 38 5.34 2.51 -1.51
N SER A 39 5.03 2.27 -2.79
CA SER A 39 3.87 2.88 -3.44
C SER A 39 2.56 2.38 -2.83
N ASN A 40 2.45 1.06 -2.55
CA ASN A 40 1.25 0.45 -2.00
C ASN A 40 0.83 1.02 -0.65
N GLU A 41 1.77 1.38 0.24
CA GLU A 41 1.39 1.92 1.57
C GLU A 41 0.73 3.29 1.49
N SER A 42 1.29 4.18 0.66
CA SER A 42 0.67 5.49 0.40
C SER A 42 -0.68 5.34 -0.30
N GLU A 43 -0.78 4.38 -1.21
CA GLU A 43 -1.99 4.09 -1.96
C GLU A 43 -3.09 3.49 -1.06
N GLN A 44 -2.74 2.62 -0.11
CA GLN A 44 -3.67 2.09 0.88
C GLN A 44 -4.26 3.18 1.76
N THR A 45 -3.45 4.14 2.19
CA THR A 45 -3.91 5.27 3.02
C THR A 45 -4.86 6.16 2.23
N ALA A 46 -4.54 6.45 0.96
CA ALA A 46 -5.40 7.22 0.07
C ALA A 46 -6.70 6.49 -0.30
N ILE A 47 -6.66 5.16 -0.45
CA ILE A 47 -7.85 4.33 -0.66
C ILE A 47 -8.76 4.41 0.57
N LEU A 48 -8.20 4.30 1.78
CA LEU A 48 -8.96 4.42 3.03
C LEU A 48 -9.59 5.80 3.16
N GLU A 49 -8.82 6.88 2.93
CA GLU A 49 -9.31 8.26 2.98
C GLU A 49 -10.48 8.49 1.99
N LYS A 50 -10.34 7.97 0.77
CA LYS A 50 -11.37 8.04 -0.26
C LYS A 50 -12.61 7.24 0.13
N ALA A 51 -12.44 6.05 0.70
CA ALA A 51 -13.55 5.23 1.18
C ALA A 51 -14.31 5.97 2.29
N VAL A 52 -13.60 6.47 3.31
CA VAL A 52 -14.19 7.23 4.42
C VAL A 52 -14.95 8.46 3.92
N THR A 53 -14.32 9.27 3.07
CA THR A 53 -14.94 10.49 2.50
C THR A 53 -16.21 10.17 1.72
N ARG A 54 -16.19 9.09 0.92
CA ARG A 54 -17.36 8.65 0.16
C ARG A 54 -18.49 8.23 1.09
N THR A 55 -18.19 7.45 2.13
CA THR A 55 -19.19 6.99 3.09
C THR A 55 -19.81 8.15 3.88
N ILE A 56 -19.01 9.13 4.30
CA ILE A 56 -19.50 10.36 4.96
C ILE A 56 -20.51 11.09 4.06
N THR A 57 -20.18 11.22 2.78
CA THR A 57 -21.05 11.88 1.80
C THR A 57 -22.33 11.09 1.57
N GLN A 58 -22.23 9.76 1.53
CA GLN A 58 -23.37 8.86 1.40
C GLN A 58 -24.30 8.94 2.63
N CYS A 59 -23.75 9.02 3.84
CA CYS A 59 -24.51 9.25 5.07
C CYS A 59 -25.35 10.52 4.97
N TYR A 60 -24.75 11.64 4.56
CA TYR A 60 -25.48 12.88 4.37
C TYR A 60 -26.56 12.78 3.29
N ALA A 61 -26.29 12.08 2.19
CA ALA A 61 -27.26 11.92 1.10
C ALA A 61 -28.45 11.04 1.49
N LEU A 62 -28.26 10.06 2.37
CA LEU A 62 -29.30 9.10 2.77
C LEU A 62 -30.08 9.56 4.02
N GLU A 63 -29.39 10.13 5.00
CA GLU A 63 -29.93 10.45 6.32
C GLU A 63 -30.17 11.95 6.50
N GLY A 64 -29.63 12.79 5.61
CA GLY A 64 -29.72 14.26 5.71
C GLY A 64 -28.77 14.87 6.75
N SER A 65 -27.91 14.07 7.36
CA SER A 65 -26.93 14.49 8.36
C SER A 65 -25.58 13.79 8.19
N TYR A 66 -24.51 14.51 8.52
CA TYR A 66 -23.18 13.94 8.61
C TYR A 66 -23.05 13.01 9.83
N PRO A 67 -22.19 11.98 9.76
CA PRO A 67 -22.01 11.07 10.87
C PRO A 67 -21.47 11.81 12.11
N PRO A 68 -21.88 11.42 13.33
CA PRO A 68 -21.38 12.04 14.56
C PRO A 68 -19.95 11.59 14.89
N ASP A 69 -19.56 10.38 14.49
CA ASP A 69 -18.25 9.81 14.76
C ASP A 69 -17.86 8.74 13.73
N ILE A 70 -16.59 8.30 13.79
CA ILE A 70 -16.08 7.23 12.93
C ILE A 70 -16.70 5.86 13.25
N ALA A 71 -17.14 5.63 14.49
CA ALA A 71 -17.74 4.36 14.92
C ALA A 71 -19.13 4.14 14.30
N TYR A 72 -19.82 5.22 13.97
CA TYR A 72 -21.06 5.19 13.20
C TYR A 72 -20.82 4.59 11.82
N LEU A 73 -19.72 4.99 11.16
CA LEU A 73 -19.34 4.47 9.85
C LEU A 73 -18.89 3.00 9.90
N THR A 74 -18.22 2.57 10.97
CA THR A 74 -17.83 1.16 11.13
C THR A 74 -19.06 0.27 11.37
N THR A 75 -20.03 0.74 12.15
CA THR A 75 -21.22 -0.04 12.56
C THR A 75 -22.30 -0.05 11.48
N HIS A 76 -22.61 1.09 10.87
CA HIS A 76 -23.74 1.24 9.93
C HIS A 76 -23.34 1.06 8.46
N TYR A 77 -22.08 1.37 8.12
CA TYR A 77 -21.59 1.30 6.75
C TYR A 77 -20.47 0.27 6.55
N GLY A 78 -20.13 -0.50 7.58
CA GLY A 78 -19.14 -1.58 7.51
C GLY A 78 -17.71 -1.12 7.23
N LEU A 79 -17.40 0.16 7.50
CA LEU A 79 -16.04 0.66 7.38
C LEU A 79 -15.12 -0.15 8.30
N THR A 80 -14.08 -0.77 7.75
CA THR A 80 -13.11 -1.56 8.51
C THR A 80 -11.74 -0.94 8.32
N TYR A 81 -11.02 -0.71 9.41
CA TYR A 81 -9.64 -0.25 9.41
C TYR A 81 -8.87 -0.89 10.57
N ASP A 82 -7.55 -0.91 10.47
CA ASP A 82 -6.67 -1.42 11.51
C ASP A 82 -6.31 -0.28 12.49
N PRO A 83 -6.80 -0.30 13.75
CA PRO A 83 -6.55 0.77 14.73
C PRO A 83 -5.10 0.78 15.26
N ASP A 84 -4.34 -0.29 15.06
CA ASP A 84 -2.94 -0.36 15.45
C ASP A 84 -2.05 0.34 14.40
N GLN A 85 -2.43 0.26 13.12
CA GLN A 85 -1.71 0.89 12.01
C GLN A 85 -2.18 2.32 11.69
N TYR A 86 -3.47 2.62 11.90
CA TYR A 86 -4.06 3.90 11.49
C TYR A 86 -4.87 4.52 12.63
N LEU A 87 -4.54 5.77 12.96
CA LEU A 87 -5.32 6.64 13.82
C LEU A 87 -6.14 7.57 12.95
N ILE A 88 -7.47 7.51 13.07
CA ILE A 88 -8.39 8.41 12.37
C ILE A 88 -8.80 9.50 13.35
N ASP A 89 -8.29 10.72 13.17
CA ASP A 89 -8.79 11.90 13.87
C ASP A 89 -10.04 12.40 13.15
N TYR A 90 -11.15 12.47 13.88
CA TYR A 90 -12.46 12.80 13.35
C TYR A 90 -13.02 13.99 14.12
N GLN A 91 -13.12 15.14 13.45
CA GLN A 91 -13.61 16.36 14.06
C GLN A 91 -15.03 16.63 13.61
N TYR A 92 -15.97 16.31 14.50
CA TYR A 92 -17.38 16.61 14.33
C TYR A 92 -17.70 18.03 14.82
N ILE A 93 -18.19 18.88 13.91
CA ILE A 93 -18.58 20.27 14.22
C ILE A 93 -20.11 20.38 14.37
N GLY A 94 -20.87 19.62 13.58
CA GLY A 94 -22.33 19.59 13.63
C GLY A 94 -22.93 18.80 12.47
N SER A 95 -24.21 18.43 12.58
CA SER A 95 -24.86 17.48 11.67
C SER A 95 -24.95 17.97 10.22
N ASN A 96 -24.87 19.29 10.02
CA ASN A 96 -25.00 19.95 8.72
C ASN A 96 -23.65 20.41 8.13
N LEU A 97 -22.56 20.24 8.88
CA LEU A 97 -21.22 20.63 8.44
C LEU A 97 -20.38 19.38 8.20
N ARG A 98 -19.68 19.37 7.05
CA ARG A 98 -18.83 18.24 6.70
C ARG A 98 -17.74 18.10 7.77
N PRO A 99 -17.60 16.92 8.40
CA PRO A 99 -16.59 16.67 9.41
C PRO A 99 -15.21 16.69 8.76
N ASP A 100 -14.22 17.18 9.50
CA ASP A 100 -12.83 17.09 9.08
C ASP A 100 -12.25 15.75 9.52
N VAL A 101 -11.53 15.09 8.61
CA VAL A 101 -11.01 13.74 8.84
C VAL A 101 -9.56 13.69 8.45
N THR A 102 -8.71 13.38 9.42
CA THR A 102 -7.28 13.20 9.20
C THR A 102 -6.88 11.78 9.56
N ILE A 103 -6.27 11.07 8.60
CA ILE A 103 -5.77 9.72 8.82
C ILE A 103 -4.27 9.79 9.07
N ILE A 104 -3.85 9.40 10.26
CA ILE A 104 -2.47 9.40 10.72
C ILE A 104 -2.00 7.94 10.79
N LYS A 105 -0.97 7.60 10.03
CA LYS A 105 -0.33 6.28 10.14
C LYS A 105 0.49 6.23 11.44
N ARG A 106 0.23 5.24 12.29
CA ARG A 106 1.08 4.90 13.44
C ARG A 106 2.25 4.10 12.89
N ASN A 107 3.46 4.64 13.08
CA ASN A 107 4.70 4.07 12.59
C ASN A 107 5.49 3.43 13.72
#